data_AF-J2JDM9-F1
#
_entry.id   AF-J2JDM9-F1
#
_cell.length_a   1.000
_cell.length_b   1.000
_cell.length_c   1.000
_cell.angle_alpha   90.00
_cell.angle_beta   90.00
_cell.angle_gamma   90.00
#
_symmetry.space_group_name_H-M   'P 1'
#
loop_
_entity.id
_entity.type
_entity.pdbx_description
1 polymer ?
#
loop_
_entity_poly.entity_id
_entity_poly.type
_entity_poly.pdbx_seq_one_letter_code
_entity_poly.pdbx_strand_id
1 'polypeptide(L)'
;MLPEIFDVFILGAGPAGLCAAIRLLDMGYSVGMLEQEEFPRPQIGESLSPGIHNIFEYLNADHLLEDSMYLKNISARVIWENAANIYDRPGQNSGGIIVDRSKLDQELLKFTVSKGLYLIQPGKLKNSISSKKGWVLEIINGSTEIKIKSKIVLDARGRKGTLLNERVPIAPSAVAVWTHIDSNSIFNEAFIEAVDDGWLWGSPVSDNRYRIMTFTDPITLKKNSETHLSDLVNKTKLFSPFASKIKSSPIETCSVTSFVNEDPWNKQFIKIGEAAFTLDPLSSTGVEKAMRFSLQVAIAINTYLKDPDSQHPKNFYEEKLIESVVNHAHWTADYYRNAWAYSEKSEFWMKRAGFQLEISKNKTDFILKLEKEFNNNRPVFEKKQAEPIPVDYILYGLWNEEIVVSSNVTFKAVYAIDNDYIVIKQALIHPNLEQPLVYLDQVELFSLFKMMNGKAVSSIVANLNKFMAIERAKKILVFLLSNQLLVVG
;
A
#
# COMPACT_ATOMS: atom_id res chain seq x y z
N MET A 1 -13.54 -26.30 19.58
CA MET A 1 -12.33 -26.69 20.34
C MET A 1 -11.14 -26.01 19.70
N LEU A 2 -10.18 -25.57 20.51
CA LEU A 2 -8.92 -25.01 20.01
C LEU A 2 -8.12 -26.08 19.25
N PRO A 3 -7.55 -25.78 18.08
CA PRO A 3 -6.70 -26.73 17.39
C PRO A 3 -5.42 -26.98 18.20
N GLU A 4 -4.86 -28.19 18.11
CA GLU A 4 -3.56 -28.48 18.75
C GLU A 4 -2.42 -27.64 18.13
N ILE A 5 -2.56 -27.31 16.85
CA ILE A 5 -1.65 -26.48 16.08
C ILE A 5 -2.46 -25.61 15.12
N PHE A 6 -2.20 -24.30 15.12
CA PHE A 6 -2.76 -23.39 14.11
C PHE A 6 -2.02 -23.53 12.78
N ASP A 7 -2.72 -23.33 11.67
CA ASP A 7 -2.06 -23.16 10.38
C ASP A 7 -1.31 -21.82 10.36
N VAL A 8 -1.94 -20.77 10.88
CA VAL A 8 -1.35 -19.43 10.96
C VAL A 8 -1.67 -18.79 12.31
N PHE A 9 -0.66 -18.19 12.93
CA PHE A 9 -0.83 -17.38 14.13
C PHE A 9 -0.29 -15.97 13.91
N ILE A 10 -1.11 -14.97 14.17
CA ILE A 10 -0.83 -13.57 13.82
C ILE A 10 -0.54 -12.78 15.10
N LEU A 11 0.54 -11.99 15.08
CA LEU A 11 0.91 -11.10 16.16
C LEU A 11 0.51 -9.67 15.75
N GLY A 12 -0.46 -9.08 16.44
CA GLY A 12 -0.99 -7.74 16.19
C GLY A 12 -2.29 -7.74 15.39
N ALA A 13 -3.29 -7.03 15.92
CA ALA A 13 -4.63 -6.86 15.36
C ALA A 13 -4.80 -5.49 14.68
N GLY A 14 -3.75 -4.99 14.02
CA GLY A 14 -3.87 -3.83 13.12
C GLY A 14 -4.49 -4.22 11.76
N PRO A 15 -4.75 -3.25 10.86
CA PRO A 15 -5.37 -3.50 9.55
C PRO A 15 -4.68 -4.58 8.72
N ALA A 16 -3.34 -4.63 8.75
CA ALA A 16 -2.57 -5.67 8.05
C ALA A 16 -2.87 -7.09 8.57
N GLY A 17 -2.83 -7.28 9.90
CA GLY A 17 -3.08 -8.55 10.54
C GLY A 17 -4.52 -9.03 10.35
N LEU A 18 -5.49 -8.13 10.51
CA LEU A 18 -6.91 -8.42 10.31
C LEU A 18 -7.22 -8.76 8.85
N CYS A 19 -6.65 -8.01 7.90
CA CYS A 19 -6.80 -8.27 6.47
C CYS A 19 -6.28 -9.66 6.08
N ALA A 20 -5.08 -10.03 6.55
CA ALA A 20 -4.54 -11.38 6.33
C ALA A 20 -5.42 -12.46 7.01
N ALA A 21 -5.87 -12.21 8.24
CA ALA A 21 -6.69 -13.14 9.00
C ALA A 21 -8.01 -13.47 8.29
N ILE A 22 -8.76 -12.44 7.88
CA ILE A 22 -10.03 -12.62 7.15
C ILE A 22 -9.78 -13.49 5.92
N ARG A 23 -8.75 -13.16 5.14
CA ARG A 23 -8.50 -13.87 3.89
C ARG A 23 -8.10 -15.34 4.10
N LEU A 24 -7.29 -15.62 5.12
CA LEU A 24 -6.88 -16.98 5.47
C LEU A 24 -8.05 -17.81 6.04
N LEU A 25 -8.94 -17.18 6.81
CA LEU A 25 -10.18 -17.81 7.29
C LEU A 25 -11.11 -18.16 6.13
N ASP A 26 -11.25 -17.26 5.15
CA ASP A 26 -12.05 -17.50 3.93
C ASP A 26 -11.46 -18.64 3.07
N MET A 27 -10.16 -18.93 3.19
CA MET A 27 -9.49 -20.09 2.57
C MET A 27 -9.63 -21.39 3.39
N GLY A 28 -10.28 -21.33 4.56
CA GLY A 28 -10.53 -22.48 5.43
C GLY A 28 -9.40 -22.84 6.39
N TYR A 29 -8.43 -21.94 6.62
CA TYR A 29 -7.34 -22.18 7.55
C TYR A 29 -7.71 -21.89 9.00
N SER A 30 -7.07 -22.60 9.92
CA SER A 30 -7.14 -22.27 11.35
C SER A 30 -6.24 -21.08 11.67
N VAL A 31 -6.84 -19.96 12.09
CA VAL A 31 -6.14 -18.71 12.38
C VAL A 31 -6.28 -18.33 13.85
N GLY A 32 -5.16 -18.11 14.52
CA GLY A 32 -5.09 -17.48 15.83
C GLY A 32 -4.48 -16.09 15.75
N MET A 33 -4.80 -15.22 16.71
CA MET A 33 -4.25 -13.87 16.79
C MET A 33 -3.98 -13.46 18.22
N LEU A 34 -2.86 -12.77 18.44
CA LEU A 34 -2.49 -12.15 19.69
C LEU A 34 -2.43 -10.64 19.51
N GLU A 35 -3.14 -9.92 20.37
CA GLU A 35 -3.09 -8.47 20.45
C GLU A 35 -2.73 -8.03 21.88
N GLN A 36 -1.82 -7.05 21.98
CA GLN A 36 -1.31 -6.54 23.24
C GLN A 36 -2.30 -5.62 23.94
N GLU A 37 -3.02 -4.80 23.19
CA GLU A 37 -3.91 -3.78 23.71
C GLU A 37 -5.37 -4.26 23.71
N GLU A 38 -6.16 -3.79 24.68
CA GLU A 38 -7.60 -4.02 24.62
C GLU A 38 -8.24 -3.02 23.67
N PHE A 39 -9.12 -3.50 22.79
CA PHE A 39 -9.86 -2.66 21.86
C PHE A 39 -11.13 -2.09 22.50
N PRO A 40 -11.51 -0.83 22.25
CA PRO A 40 -10.94 0.07 21.23
C PRO A 40 -9.68 0.77 21.75
N ARG A 41 -8.72 1.08 20.86
CA ARG A 41 -7.42 1.66 21.21
C ARG A 41 -7.04 2.84 20.29
N PRO A 42 -6.41 3.91 20.82
CA PRO A 42 -5.96 5.02 19.99
C PRO A 42 -4.94 4.58 18.93
N GLN A 43 -5.07 5.09 17.70
CA GLN A 43 -4.17 4.76 16.61
C GLN A 43 -4.13 5.89 15.56
N ILE A 44 -2.93 6.27 15.12
CA ILE A 44 -2.75 7.26 14.05
C ILE A 44 -2.91 6.63 12.66
N GLY A 45 -3.24 7.47 11.68
CA GLY A 45 -3.42 7.08 10.27
C GLY A 45 -4.90 7.05 9.90
N GLU A 46 -5.58 8.17 10.14
CA GLU A 46 -7.01 8.39 9.95
C GLU A 46 -7.39 8.63 8.49
N SER A 47 -6.50 9.24 7.71
CA SER A 47 -6.70 9.48 6.28
C SER A 47 -6.37 8.22 5.47
N LEU A 48 -7.40 7.56 4.93
CA LEU A 48 -7.27 6.37 4.11
C LEU A 48 -7.41 6.73 2.62
N SER A 49 -6.50 6.22 1.79
CA SER A 49 -6.52 6.44 0.34
C SER A 49 -7.75 5.79 -0.33
N PRO A 50 -8.16 6.25 -1.53
CA PRO A 50 -9.32 5.70 -2.26
C PRO A 50 -9.26 4.18 -2.48
N GLY A 51 -8.05 3.61 -2.58
CA GLY A 51 -7.85 2.18 -2.78
C GLY A 51 -8.35 1.30 -1.63
N ILE A 52 -8.69 1.90 -0.48
CA ILE A 52 -9.24 1.19 0.69
C ILE A 52 -10.61 0.59 0.41
N HIS A 53 -11.45 1.26 -0.39
CA HIS A 53 -12.80 0.79 -0.72
C HIS A 53 -12.75 -0.58 -1.41
N ASN A 54 -11.87 -0.73 -2.40
CA ASN A 54 -11.69 -1.99 -3.12
C ASN A 54 -11.21 -3.13 -2.20
N ILE A 55 -10.45 -2.81 -1.15
CA ILE A 55 -9.97 -3.81 -0.18
C ILE A 55 -11.12 -4.25 0.72
N PHE A 56 -11.89 -3.31 1.27
CA PHE A 56 -13.03 -3.63 2.12
C PHE A 56 -14.13 -4.36 1.35
N GLU A 57 -14.40 -3.98 0.10
CA GLU A 57 -15.30 -4.72 -0.80
C GLU A 57 -14.80 -6.15 -1.03
N TYR A 58 -13.52 -6.34 -1.35
CA TYR A 58 -12.94 -7.68 -1.54
C TYR A 58 -13.04 -8.57 -0.28
N LEU A 59 -12.99 -7.96 0.91
CA LEU A 59 -13.15 -8.65 2.20
C LEU A 59 -14.63 -8.84 2.61
N ASN A 60 -15.59 -8.33 1.83
CA ASN A 60 -17.01 -8.23 2.18
C ASN A 60 -17.23 -7.48 3.52
N ALA A 61 -16.46 -6.41 3.71
CA ALA A 61 -16.44 -5.57 4.91
C ALA A 61 -16.76 -4.10 4.61
N ASP A 62 -17.16 -3.76 3.38
CA ASP A 62 -17.49 -2.42 2.89
C ASP A 62 -18.47 -1.66 3.79
N HIS A 63 -19.46 -2.34 4.36
CA HIS A 63 -20.40 -1.79 5.35
C HIS A 63 -19.71 -1.13 6.56
N LEU A 64 -18.48 -1.54 6.92
CA LEU A 64 -17.72 -0.93 8.00
C LEU A 64 -17.23 0.49 7.67
N LEU A 65 -17.23 0.89 6.40
CA LEU A 65 -16.87 2.25 5.96
C LEU A 65 -18.08 3.18 5.86
N GLU A 66 -19.28 2.71 6.18
CA GLU A 66 -20.53 3.48 6.07
C GLU A 66 -20.84 4.34 7.30
N ASP A 67 -19.96 4.37 8.29
CA ASP A 67 -20.20 5.13 9.52
C ASP A 67 -20.40 6.63 9.25
N SER A 68 -21.46 7.19 9.83
CA SER A 68 -21.82 8.60 9.64
C SER A 68 -20.82 9.59 10.26
N MET A 69 -19.95 9.13 11.17
CA MET A 69 -18.90 9.96 11.76
C MET A 69 -17.64 10.01 10.89
N TYR A 70 -17.54 9.18 9.85
CA TYR A 70 -16.42 9.21 8.93
C TYR A 70 -16.58 10.33 7.91
N LEU A 71 -15.49 11.04 7.65
CA LEU A 71 -15.50 12.17 6.74
C LEU A 71 -15.16 11.69 5.33
N LYS A 72 -16.11 11.91 4.42
CA LYS A 72 -16.00 11.59 2.99
C LYS A 72 -16.01 12.91 2.21
N ASN A 73 -15.61 12.86 0.94
CA ASN A 73 -15.64 14.02 0.05
C ASN A 73 -14.85 15.24 0.53
N ILE A 74 -13.79 15.02 1.31
CA ILE A 74 -12.92 16.10 1.75
C ILE A 74 -12.16 16.65 0.54
N SER A 75 -12.38 17.92 0.21
CA SER A 75 -11.56 18.65 -0.77
C SER A 75 -10.18 18.92 -0.19
N ALA A 76 -9.21 19.23 -1.05
CA ALA A 76 -7.89 19.65 -0.61
C ALA A 76 -7.42 20.90 -1.33
N ARG A 77 -6.69 21.76 -0.63
CA ARG A 77 -5.93 22.87 -1.20
C ARG A 77 -4.45 22.59 -1.11
N VAL A 78 -3.75 22.74 -2.23
CA VAL A 78 -2.36 22.33 -2.37
C VAL A 78 -1.51 23.48 -2.90
N ILE A 79 -0.46 23.84 -2.17
CA ILE A 79 0.64 24.68 -2.66
C ILE A 79 1.87 23.79 -2.72
N TRP A 80 2.24 23.38 -3.94
CA TRP A 80 3.35 22.44 -4.14
C TRP A 80 4.29 22.86 -5.27
N GLU A 81 3.81 22.96 -6.50
CA GLU A 81 4.68 23.23 -7.66
C GLU A 81 5.06 24.71 -7.82
N ASN A 82 4.21 25.61 -7.32
CA ASN A 82 4.44 27.05 -7.36
C ASN A 82 3.91 27.68 -6.07
N ALA A 83 4.78 28.37 -5.33
CA ALA A 83 4.45 29.02 -4.05
C ALA A 83 3.29 30.03 -4.15
N ALA A 84 3.07 30.63 -5.32
CA ALA A 84 2.01 31.62 -5.53
C ALA A 84 0.63 30.98 -5.78
N ASN A 85 0.60 29.76 -6.33
CA ASN A 85 -0.61 29.11 -6.83
C ASN A 85 -1.18 28.13 -5.82
N ILE A 86 -2.49 28.23 -5.58
CA ILE A 86 -3.25 27.25 -4.83
C ILE A 86 -3.96 26.36 -5.86
N TYR A 87 -3.73 25.06 -5.78
CA TYR A 87 -4.44 24.07 -6.57
C TYR A 87 -5.56 23.46 -5.73
N ASP A 88 -6.79 23.63 -6.18
CA ASP A 88 -7.98 23.05 -5.57
C ASP A 88 -8.21 21.63 -6.10
N ARG A 89 -8.23 20.65 -5.19
CA ARG A 89 -8.60 19.26 -5.45
C ARG A 89 -10.00 19.03 -4.93
N PRO A 90 -11.01 18.85 -5.81
CA PRO A 90 -12.37 18.58 -5.35
C PRO A 90 -12.43 17.22 -4.64
N GLY A 91 -13.25 17.15 -3.60
CA GLY A 91 -13.61 15.89 -2.96
C GLY A 91 -14.38 14.99 -3.93
N GLN A 92 -14.21 13.67 -3.79
CA GLN A 92 -14.87 12.68 -4.64
C GLN A 92 -15.58 11.64 -3.79
N ASN A 93 -16.78 11.21 -4.21
CA ASN A 93 -17.59 10.18 -3.52
C ASN A 93 -16.83 8.86 -3.35
N SER A 94 -16.04 8.47 -4.34
CA SER A 94 -15.14 7.31 -4.29
C SER A 94 -13.69 7.69 -3.91
N GLY A 95 -13.52 8.84 -3.26
CA GLY A 95 -12.22 9.39 -2.84
C GLY A 95 -11.72 8.78 -1.52
N GLY A 96 -10.69 9.41 -0.96
CA GLY A 96 -10.20 9.06 0.36
C GLY A 96 -11.25 9.29 1.45
N ILE A 97 -11.11 8.55 2.55
CA ILE A 97 -12.02 8.61 3.71
C ILE A 97 -11.20 8.89 4.97
N ILE A 98 -11.71 9.75 5.84
CA ILE A 98 -11.12 10.02 7.15
C ILE A 98 -11.94 9.27 8.20
N VAL A 99 -11.28 8.39 8.94
CA VAL A 99 -11.92 7.49 9.89
C VAL A 99 -11.42 7.70 11.31
N ASP A 100 -12.24 7.28 12.29
CA ASP A 100 -11.74 6.96 13.62
C ASP A 100 -11.13 5.56 13.58
N ARG A 101 -9.80 5.48 13.66
CA ARG A 101 -9.06 4.21 13.65
C ARG A 101 -9.34 3.34 14.86
N SER A 102 -9.64 3.93 16.01
CA SER A 102 -9.98 3.19 17.22
C SER A 102 -11.25 2.37 17.01
N LYS A 103 -12.26 3.00 16.39
CA LYS A 103 -13.53 2.37 16.02
C LYS A 103 -13.39 1.41 14.84
N LEU A 104 -12.81 1.85 13.72
CA LEU A 104 -12.69 1.03 12.51
C LEU A 104 -11.93 -0.27 12.78
N ASP A 105 -10.78 -0.18 13.44
CA ASP A 105 -9.96 -1.36 13.72
C ASP A 105 -10.71 -2.31 14.70
N GLN A 106 -11.51 -1.78 15.65
CA GLN A 106 -12.35 -2.60 16.54
C GLN A 106 -13.45 -3.34 15.77
N GLU A 107 -14.15 -2.65 14.87
CA GLU A 107 -15.25 -3.23 14.09
C GLU A 107 -14.72 -4.29 13.12
N LEU A 108 -13.57 -4.03 12.48
CA LEU A 108 -12.88 -5.01 11.66
C LEU A 108 -12.42 -6.23 12.48
N LEU A 109 -11.93 -6.03 13.71
CA LEU A 109 -11.58 -7.12 14.61
C LEU A 109 -12.80 -7.97 14.98
N LYS A 110 -13.93 -7.34 15.35
CA LYS A 110 -15.19 -8.04 15.66
C LYS A 110 -15.69 -8.84 14.45
N PHE A 111 -15.64 -8.26 13.26
CA PHE A 111 -15.96 -8.96 12.00
C PHE A 111 -15.04 -10.15 11.74
N THR A 112 -13.74 -10.02 12.05
CA THR A 112 -12.78 -11.12 11.89
C THR A 112 -13.03 -12.25 12.90
N VAL A 113 -13.40 -11.90 14.14
CA VAL A 113 -13.82 -12.88 15.17
C VAL A 113 -15.09 -13.62 14.76
N SER A 114 -16.08 -12.94 14.16
CA SER A 114 -17.30 -13.61 13.69
C SER A 114 -17.04 -14.59 12.54
N LYS A 115 -15.92 -14.45 11.81
CA LYS A 115 -15.42 -15.41 10.82
C LYS A 115 -14.66 -16.61 11.40
N GLY A 116 -14.50 -16.68 12.73
CA GLY A 116 -13.87 -17.81 13.41
C GLY A 116 -12.42 -17.60 13.85
N LEU A 117 -11.92 -16.35 13.86
CA LEU A 117 -10.62 -16.03 14.43
C LEU A 117 -10.56 -16.38 15.92
N TYR A 118 -9.53 -17.11 16.33
CA TYR A 118 -9.21 -17.26 17.75
C TYR A 118 -8.38 -16.08 18.25
N LEU A 119 -8.98 -15.19 19.02
CA LEU A 119 -8.35 -13.98 19.54
C LEU A 119 -7.89 -14.15 20.99
N ILE A 120 -6.63 -13.76 21.26
CA ILE A 120 -6.12 -13.50 22.61
C ILE A 120 -5.86 -12.00 22.72
N GLN A 121 -6.69 -11.30 23.51
CA GLN A 121 -6.44 -9.92 23.93
C GLN A 121 -6.95 -9.68 25.37
N PRO A 122 -6.30 -8.82 26.16
CA PRO A 122 -4.93 -8.34 25.94
C PRO A 122 -3.91 -9.48 26.17
N GLY A 123 -2.80 -9.50 25.43
CA GLY A 123 -1.76 -10.51 25.63
C GLY A 123 -0.41 -10.14 25.02
N LYS A 124 0.68 -10.57 25.65
CA LYS A 124 2.05 -10.26 25.21
C LYS A 124 2.79 -11.52 24.80
N LEU A 125 3.52 -11.44 23.69
CA LEU A 125 4.46 -12.49 23.31
C LEU A 125 5.68 -12.41 24.23
N LYS A 126 5.93 -13.47 25.01
CA LYS A 126 7.12 -13.60 25.86
C LYS A 126 8.30 -14.16 25.06
N ASN A 127 8.06 -15.20 24.28
CA ASN A 127 9.07 -15.86 23.48
C ASN A 127 8.47 -16.57 22.26
N SER A 128 9.26 -16.74 21.21
CA SER A 128 8.91 -17.51 20.01
C SER A 128 10.05 -18.46 19.66
N ILE A 129 9.78 -19.76 19.70
CA ILE A 129 10.78 -20.81 19.50
C ILE A 129 10.49 -21.53 18.19
N SER A 130 11.45 -21.47 17.27
CA SER A 130 11.38 -22.20 16.00
C SER A 130 11.67 -23.69 16.22
N SER A 131 10.93 -24.55 15.53
CA SER A 131 11.08 -26.01 15.55
C SER A 131 10.90 -26.58 14.15
N LYS A 132 11.24 -27.86 13.94
CA LYS A 132 10.98 -28.55 12.66
C LYS A 132 9.49 -28.65 12.28
N LYS A 133 8.57 -28.47 13.25
CA LYS A 133 7.12 -28.57 13.05
C LYS A 133 6.42 -27.20 13.01
N GLY A 134 7.19 -26.11 12.87
CA GLY A 134 6.70 -24.74 12.96
C GLY A 134 7.17 -24.06 14.26
N TRP A 135 6.33 -23.20 14.82
CA TRP A 135 6.65 -22.33 15.94
C TRP A 135 5.89 -22.71 17.21
N VAL A 136 6.56 -22.53 18.35
CA VAL A 136 5.92 -22.51 19.68
C VAL A 136 6.01 -21.09 20.21
N LEU A 137 4.85 -20.50 20.48
CA LEU A 137 4.69 -19.15 21.00
C LEU A 137 4.32 -19.24 22.49
N GLU A 138 5.11 -18.58 23.32
CA GLU A 138 4.84 -18.42 24.75
C GLU A 138 4.19 -17.05 24.96
N ILE A 139 2.94 -17.06 25.40
CA ILE A 139 2.08 -15.87 25.51
C ILE A 139 1.73 -15.64 26.97
N ILE A 140 1.84 -14.39 27.42
CA ILE A 140 1.36 -13.94 28.72
C ILE A 140 0.00 -13.28 28.52
N ASN A 141 -1.04 -13.81 29.18
CA ASN A 141 -2.38 -13.24 29.25
C ASN A 141 -2.73 -13.06 30.74
N GLY A 142 -2.62 -11.81 31.23
CA GLY A 142 -2.71 -11.53 32.67
C GLY A 142 -1.63 -12.27 33.46
N SER A 143 -2.05 -13.07 34.44
CA SER A 143 -1.17 -13.94 35.24
C SER A 143 -0.94 -15.32 34.62
N THR A 144 -1.53 -15.61 33.46
CA THR A 144 -1.49 -16.94 32.83
C THR A 144 -0.44 -16.96 31.72
N GLU A 145 0.36 -18.04 31.68
CA GLU A 145 1.22 -18.35 30.53
C GLU A 145 0.55 -19.41 29.66
N ILE A 146 0.40 -19.12 28.37
CA ILE A 146 -0.23 -19.96 27.37
C ILE A 146 0.82 -20.35 26.33
N LYS A 147 0.84 -21.63 25.95
CA LYS A 147 1.68 -22.11 24.84
C LYS A 147 0.82 -22.39 23.62
N ILE A 148 1.13 -21.72 22.52
CA ILE A 148 0.45 -21.93 21.22
C ILE A 148 1.44 -22.53 20.23
N LYS A 149 1.02 -23.56 19.50
CA LYS A 149 1.77 -24.10 18.35
C LYS A 149 1.18 -23.53 17.06
N SER A 150 2.03 -23.18 16.10
CA SER A 150 1.60 -22.73 14.77
C SER A 150 2.55 -23.21 13.68
N LYS A 151 2.06 -23.51 12.48
CA LYS A 151 2.93 -23.79 11.32
C LYS A 151 3.64 -22.52 10.84
N ILE A 152 2.89 -21.41 10.78
CA ILE A 152 3.35 -20.11 10.29
C ILE A 152 3.03 -19.02 11.32
N VAL A 153 3.92 -18.03 11.45
CA VAL A 153 3.69 -16.85 12.27
C VAL A 153 3.72 -15.61 11.39
N LEU A 154 2.67 -14.80 11.45
CA LEU A 154 2.66 -13.47 10.81
C LEU A 154 2.88 -12.40 11.87
N ASP A 155 3.88 -11.56 11.69
CA ASP A 155 4.14 -10.42 12.55
C ASP A 155 3.56 -9.16 11.94
N ALA A 156 2.45 -8.71 12.51
CA ALA A 156 1.68 -7.54 12.13
C ALA A 156 1.63 -6.50 13.27
N ARG A 157 2.60 -6.50 14.19
CA ARG A 157 2.68 -5.59 15.36
C ARG A 157 3.02 -4.14 15.02
N GLY A 158 2.79 -3.74 13.77
CA GLY A 158 3.18 -2.45 13.20
C GLY A 158 4.68 -2.18 13.35
N ARG A 159 5.06 -0.91 13.51
CA ARG A 159 6.46 -0.50 13.70
C ARG A 159 7.17 -1.19 14.86
N LYS A 160 6.45 -1.60 15.91
CA LYS A 160 7.01 -2.30 17.08
C LYS A 160 7.43 -3.74 16.76
N GLY A 161 6.99 -4.29 15.63
CA GLY A 161 7.35 -5.64 15.17
C GLY A 161 8.77 -5.76 14.62
N THR A 162 9.47 -4.65 14.39
CA THR A 162 10.83 -4.63 13.82
C THR A 162 11.75 -3.75 14.66
N LEU A 163 12.85 -4.34 15.13
CA LEU A 163 13.87 -3.68 15.95
C LEU A 163 14.65 -2.65 15.13
N LEU A 164 15.19 -1.61 15.76
CA LEU A 164 15.87 -0.52 15.05
C LEU A 164 17.07 -1.01 14.22
N ASN A 165 17.80 -2.02 14.68
CA ASN A 165 18.95 -2.60 13.97
C ASN A 165 18.55 -3.53 12.81
N GLU A 166 17.29 -3.95 12.73
CA GLU A 166 16.72 -4.75 11.63
C GLU A 166 16.13 -3.86 10.52
N ARG A 167 16.07 -2.53 10.73
CA ARG A 167 15.51 -1.56 9.79
C ARG A 167 16.57 -1.10 8.81
N VAL A 168 16.33 -1.33 7.52
CA VAL A 168 17.08 -0.71 6.43
C VAL A 168 16.31 0.52 5.97
N PRO A 169 16.86 1.74 6.13
CA PRO A 169 16.22 2.95 5.63
C PRO A 169 16.09 2.92 4.10
N ILE A 170 14.91 3.25 3.60
CA ILE A 170 14.59 3.30 2.16
C ILE A 170 14.21 4.72 1.71
N ALA A 171 14.47 5.70 2.56
CA ALA A 171 14.36 7.13 2.30
C ALA A 171 15.24 7.89 3.32
N PRO A 172 15.54 9.18 3.07
CA PRO A 172 16.17 10.04 4.06
C PRO A 172 15.37 10.10 5.36
N SER A 173 16.05 10.29 6.48
CA SER A 173 15.40 10.38 7.78
C SER A 173 14.41 11.54 7.85
N ALA A 174 13.23 11.29 8.42
CA ALA A 174 12.15 12.25 8.54
C ALA A 174 11.48 12.16 9.92
N VAL A 175 11.02 13.30 10.40
CA VAL A 175 10.26 13.42 11.64
C VAL A 175 8.99 14.22 11.38
N ALA A 176 7.88 13.77 11.97
CA ALA A 176 6.65 14.51 11.99
C ALA A 176 6.49 15.22 13.34
N VAL A 177 6.08 16.48 13.32
CA VAL A 177 5.65 17.25 14.50
C VAL A 177 4.21 17.63 14.30
N TRP A 178 3.36 17.37 15.28
CA TRP A 178 1.92 17.55 15.08
C TRP A 178 1.17 17.99 16.33
N THR A 179 -0.02 18.54 16.09
CA THR A 179 -0.97 18.95 17.13
C THR A 179 -2.40 18.77 16.61
N HIS A 180 -3.37 18.82 17.54
CA HIS A 180 -4.78 18.97 17.21
C HIS A 180 -5.27 20.33 17.68
N ILE A 181 -6.16 20.92 16.89
CA ILE A 181 -6.94 22.09 17.28
C ILE A 181 -8.43 21.77 17.15
N ASP A 182 -9.27 22.49 17.88
CA ASP A 182 -10.71 22.43 17.67
C ASP A 182 -11.06 23.02 16.31
N SER A 183 -11.66 22.18 15.45
CA SER A 183 -12.05 22.59 14.10
C SER A 183 -13.24 23.55 14.14
N ASN A 184 -14.10 23.45 15.18
CA ASN A 184 -15.40 24.13 15.30
C ASN A 184 -16.22 24.06 13.98
N SER A 185 -16.01 23.00 13.19
CA SER A 185 -16.60 22.81 11.86
C SER A 185 -16.28 23.91 10.82
N ILE A 186 -15.31 24.79 11.07
CA ILE A 186 -14.97 25.92 10.17
C ILE A 186 -14.15 25.43 8.97
N PHE A 187 -13.40 24.34 9.11
CA PHE A 187 -12.46 23.87 8.09
C PHE A 187 -12.76 22.42 7.73
N ASN A 188 -13.40 22.23 6.59
CA ASN A 188 -13.77 20.93 6.04
C ASN A 188 -12.95 20.58 4.78
N GLU A 189 -11.66 20.94 4.80
CA GLU A 189 -10.74 20.75 3.69
C GLU A 189 -9.39 20.24 4.23
N ALA A 190 -8.65 19.49 3.42
CA ALA A 190 -7.26 19.16 3.71
C ALA A 190 -6.32 20.20 3.09
N PHE A 191 -5.25 20.57 3.80
CA PHE A 191 -4.22 21.47 3.29
C PHE A 191 -2.89 20.76 3.14
N ILE A 192 -2.19 21.02 2.04
CA ILE A 192 -0.82 20.59 1.80
C ILE A 192 -0.01 21.78 1.32
N GLU A 193 1.09 22.09 2.00
CA GLU A 193 1.95 23.22 1.65
C GLU A 193 3.43 22.85 1.77
N ALA A 194 4.16 22.95 0.67
CA ALA A 194 5.62 22.86 0.65
C ALA A 194 6.25 24.13 1.26
N VAL A 195 7.34 23.97 2.02
CA VAL A 195 8.17 25.03 2.60
C VAL A 195 9.66 24.72 2.40
N ASP A 196 10.55 25.67 2.68
CA ASP A 196 11.99 25.52 2.40
C ASP A 196 12.62 24.22 2.97
N ASP A 197 12.28 23.87 4.22
CA ASP A 197 12.85 22.74 4.97
C ASP A 197 11.83 21.62 5.28
N GLY A 198 10.79 21.47 4.45
CA GLY A 198 9.77 20.48 4.71
C GLY A 198 8.44 20.73 4.03
N TRP A 199 7.39 20.13 4.57
CA TRP A 199 6.02 20.42 4.15
C TRP A 199 5.05 20.26 5.30
N LEU A 200 3.89 20.90 5.17
CA LEU A 200 2.80 20.82 6.12
C LEU A 200 1.64 20.04 5.52
N TRP A 201 0.96 19.29 6.39
CA TRP A 201 -0.32 18.67 6.12
C TRP A 201 -1.29 19.05 7.22
N GLY A 202 -2.54 19.30 6.85
CA GLY A 202 -3.62 19.34 7.82
C GLY A 202 -4.93 18.88 7.24
N SER A 203 -5.80 18.36 8.10
CA SER A 203 -7.09 17.82 7.68
C SER A 203 -8.02 17.71 8.88
N PRO A 204 -9.35 17.83 8.68
CA PRO A 204 -10.31 17.47 9.72
C PRO A 204 -10.14 15.99 10.09
N VAL A 205 -10.31 15.66 11.35
CA VAL A 205 -10.34 14.28 11.87
C VAL A 205 -11.57 14.12 12.77
N SER A 206 -11.84 12.89 13.21
CA SER A 206 -12.96 12.61 14.11
C SER A 206 -12.94 13.44 15.40
N ASP A 207 -14.11 13.58 16.02
CA ASP A 207 -14.35 14.36 17.24
C ASP A 207 -14.18 15.88 17.06
N ASN A 208 -14.54 16.41 15.88
CA ASN A 208 -14.51 17.85 15.58
C ASN A 208 -13.10 18.47 15.72
N ARG A 209 -12.05 17.67 15.58
CA ARG A 209 -10.65 18.11 15.62
C ARG A 209 -10.12 18.36 14.21
N TYR A 210 -9.09 19.20 14.12
CA TYR A 210 -8.29 19.39 12.92
C TYR A 210 -6.85 19.09 13.26
N ARG A 211 -6.22 18.15 12.54
CA ARG A 211 -4.80 17.82 12.76
C ARG A 211 -3.94 18.71 11.87
N ILE A 212 -2.85 19.23 12.43
CA ILE A 212 -1.80 19.94 11.68
C ILE A 212 -0.48 19.23 11.97
N MET A 213 0.25 18.90 10.91
CA MET A 213 1.52 18.19 10.96
C MET A 213 2.55 18.88 10.08
N THR A 214 3.80 18.95 10.54
CA THR A 214 4.96 19.27 9.71
C THR A 214 5.78 18.01 9.49
N PHE A 215 6.41 17.92 8.33
CA PHE A 215 7.35 16.86 7.96
C PHE A 215 8.68 17.51 7.62
N THR A 216 9.70 17.27 8.46
CA THR A 216 11.02 17.88 8.32
C THR A 216 12.12 16.86 8.64
N ASP A 217 13.36 17.32 8.59
CA ASP A 217 14.52 16.54 8.99
C ASP A 217 14.70 16.55 10.52
N PRO A 218 15.13 15.43 11.12
CA PRO A 218 15.36 15.38 12.57
C PRO A 218 16.31 16.45 13.11
N ILE A 219 17.27 16.91 12.29
CA ILE A 219 18.21 17.96 12.69
C ILE A 219 17.55 19.33 12.84
N THR A 220 16.46 19.59 12.11
CA THR A 220 15.68 20.83 12.20
C THR A 220 15.03 20.99 13.57
N LEU A 221 14.55 19.89 14.17
CA LEU A 221 13.93 19.91 15.50
C LEU A 221 14.93 20.11 16.63
N LYS A 222 16.17 19.63 16.49
CA LYS A 222 17.21 19.85 17.50
C LYS A 222 17.52 21.32 17.73
N LYS A 223 17.18 22.20 16.77
CA LYS A 223 17.44 23.64 16.84
C LYS A 223 16.27 24.42 17.43
N ASN A 224 15.01 24.00 17.25
CA ASN A 224 13.81 24.78 17.58
C ASN A 224 12.58 23.93 18.01
N SER A 225 12.74 22.90 18.85
CA SER A 225 11.69 21.86 19.04
C SER A 225 10.32 22.34 19.49
N GLU A 226 10.24 23.37 20.36
CA GLU A 226 8.96 23.83 20.93
C GLU A 226 8.21 24.83 20.04
N THR A 227 8.92 25.67 19.27
CA THR A 227 8.29 26.72 18.45
C THR A 227 8.23 26.37 16.97
N HIS A 228 8.91 25.31 16.51
CA HIS A 228 9.03 24.98 15.09
C HIS A 228 7.68 24.89 14.37
N LEU A 229 6.71 24.16 14.95
CA LEU A 229 5.38 24.02 14.35
C LEU A 229 4.65 25.36 14.30
N SER A 230 4.66 26.15 15.38
CA SER A 230 4.02 27.46 15.41
C SER A 230 4.67 28.46 14.45
N ASP A 231 5.99 28.43 14.33
CA ASP A 231 6.74 29.33 13.44
C ASP A 231 6.44 29.04 11.98
N LEU A 232 6.40 27.75 11.60
CA LEU A 232 6.02 27.34 10.25
C LEU A 232 4.57 27.71 9.93
N VAL A 233 3.65 27.41 10.84
CA VAL A 233 2.23 27.75 10.64
C VAL A 233 2.05 29.26 10.42
N ASN A 234 2.74 30.12 11.18
CA ASN A 234 2.68 31.57 10.98
C ASN A 234 3.21 32.05 9.62
N LYS A 235 4.17 31.34 9.01
CA LYS A 235 4.83 31.74 7.76
C LYS A 235 4.15 31.20 6.50
N THR A 236 3.21 30.28 6.65
CA THR A 236 2.55 29.57 5.55
C THR A 236 1.22 30.19 5.15
N LYS A 237 0.86 30.09 3.86
CA LYS A 237 -0.33 30.71 3.30
C LYS A 237 -1.61 29.97 3.70
N LEU A 238 -1.60 28.64 3.67
CA LEU A 238 -2.77 27.82 4.00
C LEU A 238 -2.96 27.66 5.51
N PHE A 239 -1.87 27.70 6.31
CA PHE A 239 -1.97 27.42 7.74
C PHE A 239 -1.93 28.66 8.65
N SER A 240 -1.48 29.83 8.19
CA SER A 240 -1.50 31.07 9.00
C SER A 240 -2.85 31.40 9.66
N PRO A 241 -4.04 31.07 9.08
CA PRO A 241 -5.32 31.23 9.78
C PRO A 241 -5.45 30.43 11.10
N PHE A 242 -4.65 29.38 11.29
CA PHE A 242 -4.64 28.55 12.51
C PHE A 242 -3.62 29.01 13.55
N ALA A 243 -2.77 29.99 13.25
CA ALA A 243 -1.65 30.36 14.10
C ALA A 243 -2.04 30.71 15.55
N SER A 244 -3.19 31.37 15.74
CA SER A 244 -3.70 31.72 17.07
C SER A 244 -4.20 30.51 17.87
N LYS A 245 -4.65 29.44 17.19
CA LYS A 245 -5.22 28.23 17.80
C LYS A 245 -4.16 27.23 18.28
N ILE A 246 -2.95 27.29 17.72
CA ILE A 246 -1.88 26.33 18.04
C ILE A 246 -1.11 26.70 19.31
N LYS A 247 -1.10 27.98 19.72
CA LYS A 247 -0.25 28.50 20.82
C LYS A 247 -0.40 27.77 22.16
N SER A 248 -1.54 27.11 22.40
CA SER A 248 -1.84 26.39 23.65
C SER A 248 -2.07 24.89 23.46
N SER A 249 -1.84 24.35 22.26
CA SER A 249 -2.14 22.95 21.95
C SER A 249 -0.91 22.06 22.19
N PRO A 250 -1.07 20.86 22.75
CA PRO A 250 0.05 19.95 22.97
C PRO A 250 0.70 19.55 21.64
N ILE A 251 2.02 19.52 21.62
CA ILE A 251 2.81 19.13 20.45
C ILE A 251 3.35 17.72 20.66
N GLU A 252 3.14 16.86 19.66
CA GLU A 252 3.66 15.51 19.62
C GLU A 252 4.67 15.35 18.48
N THR A 253 5.60 14.40 18.64
CA THR A 253 6.59 14.10 17.61
C THR A 253 6.71 12.61 17.38
N CYS A 254 6.94 12.20 16.13
CA CYS A 254 7.24 10.81 15.81
C CYS A 254 8.19 10.70 14.61
N SER A 255 9.06 9.69 14.64
CA SER A 255 9.87 9.36 13.46
C SER A 255 8.96 8.76 12.39
N VAL A 256 9.03 9.33 11.19
CA VAL A 256 8.31 8.87 9.99
C VAL A 256 9.28 8.38 8.92
N THR A 257 10.53 8.09 9.29
CA THR A 257 11.53 7.49 8.40
C THR A 257 11.01 6.18 7.84
N SER A 258 11.01 6.07 6.51
CA SER A 258 10.65 4.87 5.77
C SER A 258 11.73 3.82 5.92
N PHE A 259 11.34 2.58 6.21
CA PHE A 259 12.26 1.45 6.33
C PHE A 259 11.65 0.18 5.74
N VAL A 260 12.51 -0.79 5.50
CA VAL A 260 12.13 -2.20 5.30
C VAL A 260 12.85 -3.07 6.33
N ASN A 261 12.24 -4.17 6.74
CA ASN A 261 12.90 -5.18 7.56
C ASN A 261 13.97 -5.92 6.71
N GLU A 262 15.15 -6.18 7.28
CA GLU A 262 16.25 -6.81 6.55
C GLU A 262 16.05 -8.30 6.24
N ASP A 263 15.19 -9.02 6.98
CA ASP A 263 14.90 -10.43 6.75
C ASP A 263 13.41 -10.72 6.98
N PRO A 264 12.53 -10.23 6.07
CA PRO A 264 11.10 -10.19 6.32
C PRO A 264 10.41 -11.56 6.24
N TRP A 265 11.08 -12.60 5.71
CA TRP A 265 10.59 -13.98 5.68
C TRP A 265 11.69 -14.95 6.15
N ASN A 266 11.67 -15.27 7.45
CA ASN A 266 12.64 -16.15 8.08
C ASN A 266 11.96 -17.34 8.76
N LYS A 267 12.23 -18.57 8.31
CA LYS A 267 11.70 -19.82 8.90
C LYS A 267 10.18 -19.78 9.15
N GLN A 268 9.40 -19.26 8.19
CA GLN A 268 7.94 -19.11 8.29
C GLN A 268 7.46 -18.14 9.39
N PHE A 269 8.36 -17.31 9.91
CA PHE A 269 8.05 -16.09 10.63
C PHE A 269 8.12 -14.93 9.65
N ILE A 270 6.96 -14.40 9.27
CA ILE A 270 6.79 -13.52 8.12
C ILE A 270 6.29 -12.16 8.63
N LYS A 271 7.02 -11.09 8.32
CA LYS A 271 6.60 -9.73 8.65
C LYS A 271 5.49 -9.29 7.67
N ILE A 272 4.50 -8.54 8.14
CA ILE A 272 3.51 -7.89 7.26
C ILE A 272 3.19 -6.47 7.75
N GLY A 273 2.62 -5.64 6.86
CA GLY A 273 2.33 -4.24 7.15
C GLY A 273 3.58 -3.47 7.62
N GLU A 274 3.41 -2.57 8.60
CA GLU A 274 4.53 -1.76 9.11
C GLU A 274 5.62 -2.55 9.86
N ALA A 275 5.41 -3.84 10.15
CA ALA A 275 6.50 -4.70 10.61
C ALA A 275 7.43 -5.07 9.45
N ALA A 276 6.90 -5.21 8.23
CA ALA A 276 7.71 -5.50 7.04
C ALA A 276 8.31 -4.24 6.41
N PHE A 277 7.51 -3.19 6.24
CA PHE A 277 7.95 -1.95 5.62
C PHE A 277 7.08 -0.76 6.00
N THR A 278 7.68 0.43 6.02
CA THR A 278 6.97 1.71 6.12
C THR A 278 7.27 2.56 4.90
N LEU A 279 6.29 3.34 4.48
CA LEU A 279 6.39 4.23 3.33
C LEU A 279 6.37 5.69 3.77
N ASP A 280 6.83 6.57 2.89
CA ASP A 280 6.77 8.01 3.13
C ASP A 280 5.28 8.46 3.19
N PRO A 281 4.90 9.28 4.19
CA PRO A 281 3.50 9.62 4.47
C PRO A 281 2.82 10.51 3.41
N LEU A 282 3.57 11.09 2.47
CA LEU A 282 3.08 12.05 1.47
C LEU A 282 1.82 11.59 0.69
N SER A 283 1.71 10.29 0.44
CA SER A 283 0.59 9.70 -0.31
C SER A 283 -0.66 9.37 0.52
N SER A 284 -0.55 9.31 1.85
CA SER A 284 -1.55 8.70 2.74
C SER A 284 -1.94 7.25 2.38
N THR A 285 -1.10 6.47 1.67
CA THR A 285 -1.42 5.08 1.25
C THR A 285 -0.91 4.02 2.22
N GLY A 286 -0.36 4.38 3.40
CA GLY A 286 0.29 3.41 4.30
C GLY A 286 -0.61 2.24 4.72
N VAL A 287 -1.84 2.54 5.14
CA VAL A 287 -2.83 1.52 5.54
C VAL A 287 -3.24 0.66 4.34
N GLU A 288 -3.54 1.29 3.21
CA GLU A 288 -3.95 0.60 1.98
C GLU A 288 -2.84 -0.36 1.49
N LYS A 289 -1.59 0.10 1.44
CA LYS A 289 -0.45 -0.72 1.03
C LYS A 289 -0.20 -1.87 2.00
N ALA A 290 -0.30 -1.62 3.31
CA ALA A 290 -0.17 -2.66 4.32
C ALA A 290 -1.25 -3.74 4.18
N MET A 291 -2.51 -3.35 3.96
CA MET A 291 -3.62 -4.30 3.76
C MET A 291 -3.50 -5.05 2.43
N ARG A 292 -3.23 -4.34 1.32
CA ARG A 292 -3.05 -4.94 -0.01
C ARG A 292 -1.92 -5.95 -0.03
N PHE A 293 -0.78 -5.60 0.58
CA PHE A 293 0.34 -6.51 0.73
C PHE A 293 -0.07 -7.75 1.54
N SER A 294 -0.79 -7.57 2.65
CA SER A 294 -1.24 -8.67 3.50
C SER A 294 -2.16 -9.67 2.77
N LEU A 295 -2.99 -9.21 1.82
CA LEU A 295 -3.76 -10.09 0.93
C LEU A 295 -2.86 -10.93 0.01
N GLN A 296 -1.81 -10.33 -0.55
CA GLN A 296 -0.82 -11.04 -1.35
C GLN A 296 -0.05 -12.07 -0.51
N VAL A 297 0.25 -11.73 0.75
CA VAL A 297 0.89 -12.68 1.69
C VAL A 297 -0.04 -13.85 2.01
N ALA A 298 -1.35 -13.63 2.17
CA ALA A 298 -2.31 -14.73 2.38
C ALA A 298 -2.28 -15.75 1.23
N ILE A 299 -2.16 -15.28 -0.01
CA ILE A 299 -1.99 -16.13 -1.21
C ILE A 299 -0.66 -16.90 -1.18
N ALA A 300 0.43 -16.23 -0.78
CA ALA A 300 1.72 -16.89 -0.59
C ALA A 300 1.66 -18.00 0.47
N ILE A 301 1.00 -17.73 1.59
CA ILE A 301 0.78 -18.70 2.67
C ILE A 301 -0.06 -19.89 2.18
N ASN A 302 -1.17 -19.64 1.48
CA ASN A 302 -2.01 -20.70 0.91
C ASN A 302 -1.20 -21.61 -0.02
N THR A 303 -0.37 -21.01 -0.88
CA THR A 303 0.52 -21.77 -1.77
C THR A 303 1.54 -22.58 -0.97
N TYR A 304 2.21 -21.97 0.03
CA TYR A 304 3.19 -22.65 0.87
C TYR A 304 2.60 -23.80 1.69
N LEU A 305 1.40 -23.63 2.26
CA LEU A 305 0.75 -24.67 3.06
C LEU A 305 0.36 -25.90 2.22
N LYS A 306 0.29 -25.75 0.89
CA LYS A 306 -0.06 -26.81 -0.06
C LYS A 306 1.16 -27.38 -0.79
N ASP A 307 2.21 -26.59 -0.92
CA ASP A 307 3.51 -26.99 -1.47
C ASP A 307 4.66 -26.39 -0.62
N PRO A 308 5.00 -27.02 0.53
CA PRO A 308 5.97 -26.48 1.47
C PRO A 308 7.43 -26.49 0.98
N ASP A 309 7.73 -27.29 -0.03
CA ASP A 309 9.09 -27.44 -0.59
C ASP A 309 9.40 -26.35 -1.64
N SER A 310 8.36 -25.68 -2.15
CA SER A 310 8.49 -24.61 -3.13
C SER A 310 9.04 -23.32 -2.55
N GLN A 311 9.94 -22.68 -3.30
CA GLN A 311 10.45 -21.33 -3.00
C GLN A 311 9.56 -20.23 -3.60
N HIS A 312 8.57 -20.55 -4.42
CA HIS A 312 7.70 -19.57 -5.08
C HIS A 312 6.95 -18.65 -4.08
N PRO A 313 6.41 -19.14 -2.95
CA PRO A 313 5.79 -18.29 -1.94
C PRO A 313 6.69 -17.18 -1.41
N LYS A 314 7.91 -17.54 -1.00
CA LYS A 314 8.89 -16.59 -0.46
C LYS A 314 9.32 -15.59 -1.55
N ASN A 315 9.62 -16.08 -2.75
CA ASN A 315 10.04 -15.21 -3.85
C ASN A 315 8.94 -14.23 -4.28
N PHE A 316 7.68 -14.69 -4.35
CA PHE A 316 6.54 -13.82 -4.65
C PHE A 316 6.34 -12.76 -3.56
N TYR A 317 6.40 -13.15 -2.29
CA TYR A 317 6.34 -12.22 -1.17
C TYR A 317 7.42 -11.14 -1.27
N GLU A 318 8.68 -11.53 -1.50
CA GLU A 318 9.81 -10.61 -1.60
C GLU A 318 9.66 -9.68 -2.82
N GLU A 319 9.23 -10.22 -3.97
CA GLU A 319 8.95 -9.44 -5.18
C GLU A 319 7.89 -8.38 -4.92
N LYS A 320 6.75 -8.73 -4.31
CA LYS A 320 5.67 -7.76 -4.04
C LYS A 320 6.04 -6.72 -3.00
N LEU A 321 6.88 -7.09 -2.02
CA LEU A 321 7.43 -6.17 -1.05
C LEU A 321 8.36 -5.15 -1.74
N ILE A 322 9.31 -5.64 -2.55
CA ILE A 322 10.25 -4.81 -3.31
C ILE A 322 9.50 -3.90 -4.27
N GLU A 323 8.56 -4.41 -5.06
CA GLU A 323 7.72 -3.61 -5.96
C GLU A 323 7.00 -2.49 -5.21
N SER A 324 6.41 -2.77 -4.04
CA SER A 324 5.70 -1.75 -3.27
C SER A 324 6.65 -0.67 -2.75
N VAL A 325 7.84 -1.04 -2.28
CA VAL A 325 8.86 -0.12 -1.76
C VAL A 325 9.43 0.75 -2.87
N VAL A 326 9.91 0.13 -3.95
CA VAL A 326 10.60 0.82 -5.06
C VAL A 326 9.64 1.76 -5.78
N ASN A 327 8.44 1.30 -6.16
CA ASN A 327 7.47 2.14 -6.85
C ASN A 327 7.06 3.35 -6.00
N HIS A 328 6.90 3.17 -4.69
CA HIS A 328 6.56 4.27 -3.79
C HIS A 328 7.72 5.25 -3.64
N ALA A 329 8.93 4.75 -3.45
CA ALA A 329 10.13 5.58 -3.31
C ALA A 329 10.35 6.46 -4.55
N HIS A 330 10.26 5.87 -5.75
CA HIS A 330 10.38 6.61 -7.01
C HIS A 330 9.25 7.62 -7.18
N TRP A 331 7.99 7.23 -6.94
CA TRP A 331 6.86 8.16 -6.98
C TRP A 331 7.06 9.34 -6.03
N THR A 332 7.52 9.10 -4.80
CA THR A 332 7.81 10.19 -3.87
C THR A 332 8.97 11.05 -4.30
N ALA A 333 10.04 10.48 -4.82
CA ALA A 333 11.19 11.24 -5.32
C ALA A 333 10.78 12.20 -6.44
N ASP A 334 9.94 11.74 -7.38
CA ASP A 334 9.39 12.58 -8.44
C ASP A 334 8.49 13.69 -7.88
N TYR A 335 7.62 13.37 -6.92
CA TYR A 335 6.76 14.36 -6.30
C TYR A 335 7.55 15.42 -5.51
N TYR A 336 8.60 15.01 -4.78
CA TYR A 336 9.52 15.93 -4.10
C TYR A 336 10.29 16.83 -5.09
N ARG A 337 10.68 16.30 -6.26
CA ARG A 337 11.35 17.07 -7.32
C ARG A 337 10.47 18.17 -7.91
N ASN A 338 9.15 17.96 -7.91
CA ASN A 338 8.18 18.92 -8.41
C ASN A 338 7.85 20.05 -7.42
N ALA A 339 8.35 20.02 -6.19
CA ALA A 339 8.08 21.08 -5.22
C ALA A 339 8.77 22.40 -5.61
N TRP A 340 8.11 23.54 -5.41
CA TRP A 340 8.66 24.88 -5.70
C TRP A 340 9.94 25.17 -4.92
N ALA A 341 10.09 24.56 -3.74
CA ALA A 341 11.24 24.71 -2.86
C ALA A 341 12.43 23.83 -3.29
N TYR A 342 12.24 22.90 -4.23
CA TYR A 342 13.32 22.07 -4.76
C TYR A 342 14.35 22.93 -5.49
N SER A 343 15.53 23.04 -4.89
CA SER A 343 16.70 23.72 -5.44
C SER A 343 17.99 23.08 -4.95
N GLU A 344 19.11 23.35 -5.63
CA GLU A 344 20.46 22.86 -5.25
C GLU A 344 20.92 23.29 -3.85
N LYS A 345 20.24 24.26 -3.22
CA LYS A 345 20.55 24.76 -1.88
C LYS A 345 19.67 24.16 -0.79
N SER A 346 18.66 23.37 -1.17
CA SER A 346 17.61 22.88 -0.29
C SER A 346 17.87 21.41 0.11
N GLU A 347 18.54 21.22 1.25
CA GLU A 347 18.99 19.89 1.68
C GLU A 347 17.84 18.90 1.85
N PHE A 348 16.72 19.35 2.45
CA PHE A 348 15.52 18.52 2.67
C PHE A 348 14.99 17.90 1.37
N TRP A 349 14.89 18.71 0.31
CA TRP A 349 14.30 18.32 -0.97
C TRP A 349 15.28 17.52 -1.83
N MET A 350 16.53 17.98 -1.94
CA MET A 350 17.56 17.32 -2.76
C MET A 350 17.74 15.85 -2.37
N LYS A 351 17.93 15.58 -1.08
CA LYS A 351 18.19 14.22 -0.61
C LYS A 351 17.01 13.27 -0.83
N ARG A 352 15.78 13.80 -0.91
CA ARG A 352 14.55 13.01 -1.14
C ARG A 352 14.29 12.79 -2.63
N ALA A 353 14.55 13.80 -3.46
CA ALA A 353 14.37 13.71 -4.91
C ALA A 353 15.44 12.84 -5.61
N GLY A 354 16.61 12.70 -4.99
CA GLY A 354 17.76 11.93 -5.51
C GLY A 354 18.23 10.82 -4.58
N PHE A 355 17.35 10.28 -3.72
CA PHE A 355 17.74 9.20 -2.81
C PHE A 355 18.14 7.95 -3.58
N GLN A 356 19.34 7.43 -3.29
CA GLN A 356 19.78 6.12 -3.73
C GLN A 356 19.95 5.22 -2.51
N LEU A 357 19.61 3.95 -2.69
CA LEU A 357 19.78 2.96 -1.63
C LEU A 357 21.20 2.43 -1.71
N GLU A 358 22.07 2.87 -0.81
CA GLU A 358 23.43 2.36 -0.68
C GLU A 358 23.55 1.45 0.54
N ILE A 359 23.89 0.19 0.33
CA ILE A 359 23.96 -0.79 1.41
C ILE A 359 25.40 -1.23 1.64
N SER A 360 25.95 -0.94 2.82
CA SER A 360 27.33 -1.32 3.18
C SER A 360 27.37 -2.59 4.05
N LYS A 361 28.06 -3.63 3.53
CA LYS A 361 28.45 -4.93 4.14
C LYS A 361 27.36 -5.98 4.41
N ASN A 362 27.63 -7.22 3.97
CA ASN A 362 26.98 -8.52 4.27
C ASN A 362 25.56 -8.43 4.85
N LYS A 363 24.58 -8.25 3.96
CA LYS A 363 23.15 -8.33 4.26
C LYS A 363 22.53 -9.56 3.58
N THR A 364 21.26 -9.82 3.90
CA THR A 364 20.47 -10.94 3.40
C THR A 364 20.29 -10.89 1.88
N ASP A 365 19.96 -12.04 1.28
CA ASP A 365 19.61 -12.12 -0.15
C ASP A 365 18.48 -11.17 -0.54
N PHE A 366 17.51 -10.96 0.36
CA PHE A 366 16.41 -10.03 0.17
C PHE A 366 16.90 -8.59 -0.05
N ILE A 367 17.83 -8.14 0.78
CA ILE A 367 18.36 -6.78 0.73
C ILE A 367 19.18 -6.53 -0.55
N LEU A 368 19.94 -7.53 -1.00
CA LEU A 368 20.66 -7.45 -2.28
C LEU A 368 19.71 -7.35 -3.48
N LYS A 369 18.59 -8.08 -3.46
CA LYS A 369 17.55 -7.96 -4.49
C LYS A 369 16.91 -6.56 -4.46
N LEU A 370 16.60 -6.05 -3.27
CA LEU A 370 16.02 -4.72 -3.10
C LEU A 370 16.94 -3.63 -3.65
N GLU A 371 18.21 -3.61 -3.26
CA GLU A 371 19.19 -2.60 -3.74
C GLU A 371 19.28 -2.58 -5.27
N LYS A 372 19.36 -3.77 -5.88
CA LYS A 372 19.39 -3.91 -7.33
C LYS A 372 18.16 -3.28 -7.99
N GLU A 373 16.95 -3.59 -7.52
CA GLU A 373 15.73 -3.05 -8.13
C GLU A 373 15.50 -1.57 -7.79
N PHE A 374 15.90 -1.12 -6.60
CA PHE A 374 15.75 0.26 -6.16
C PHE A 374 16.60 1.24 -6.99
N ASN A 375 17.83 0.83 -7.33
CA ASN A 375 18.78 1.65 -8.08
C ASN A 375 18.69 1.46 -9.61
N ASN A 376 17.82 0.57 -10.11
CA ASN A 376 17.58 0.43 -11.54
C ASN A 376 16.83 1.65 -12.10
N ASN A 377 17.25 2.14 -13.27
CA ASN A 377 16.57 3.24 -13.96
C ASN A 377 15.18 2.81 -14.43
N ARG A 378 14.15 3.59 -14.10
CA ARG A 378 12.78 3.37 -14.58
C ARG A 378 12.63 3.92 -16.00
N PRO A 379 11.99 3.20 -16.94
CA PRO A 379 11.48 3.82 -18.16
C PRO A 379 10.38 4.82 -17.78
N VAL A 380 10.53 6.08 -18.20
CA VAL A 380 9.51 7.11 -17.99
C VAL A 380 8.29 6.75 -18.86
N PHE A 381 7.22 6.30 -18.22
CA PHE A 381 5.95 6.05 -18.90
C PHE A 381 5.13 7.34 -18.92
N GLU A 382 5.11 8.03 -20.06
CA GLU A 382 4.18 9.14 -20.28
C GLU A 382 2.76 8.60 -20.46
N LYS A 383 1.92 8.80 -19.46
CA LYS A 383 0.50 8.45 -19.53
C LYS A 383 -0.16 9.35 -20.58
N LYS A 384 -0.40 8.83 -21.78
CA LYS A 384 -1.19 9.52 -22.80
C LYS A 384 -2.61 9.72 -22.27
N GLN A 385 -2.92 10.90 -21.75
CA GLN A 385 -4.30 11.31 -21.53
C GLN A 385 -4.93 11.58 -22.90
N ALA A 386 -5.57 10.56 -23.45
CA ALA A 386 -6.49 10.72 -24.57
C ALA A 386 -7.92 10.61 -24.01
N GLU A 387 -8.82 11.45 -24.50
CA GLU A 387 -10.25 11.26 -24.23
C GLU A 387 -10.68 9.86 -24.70
N PRO A 388 -11.54 9.16 -23.95
CA PRO A 388 -11.99 7.83 -24.33
C PRO A 388 -12.82 7.91 -25.63
N ILE A 389 -12.22 7.51 -26.75
CA ILE A 389 -12.93 7.33 -28.00
C ILE A 389 -13.88 6.12 -27.83
N PRO A 390 -15.16 6.22 -28.26
CA PRO A 390 -16.10 5.10 -28.16
C PRO A 390 -15.56 3.82 -28.78
N VAL A 391 -15.69 2.71 -28.06
CA VAL A 391 -15.17 1.38 -28.45
C VAL A 391 -15.66 0.97 -29.84
N ASP A 392 -16.97 1.12 -30.09
CA ASP A 392 -17.57 0.78 -31.38
C ASP A 392 -17.08 1.66 -32.53
N TYR A 393 -16.74 2.93 -32.25
CA TYR A 393 -16.22 3.85 -33.26
C TYR A 393 -14.83 3.40 -33.76
N ILE A 394 -13.95 2.99 -32.84
CA ILE A 394 -12.63 2.45 -33.20
C ILE A 394 -12.78 1.18 -34.02
N LEU A 395 -13.64 0.26 -33.57
CA LEU A 395 -13.79 -1.04 -34.21
C LEU A 395 -14.51 -0.98 -35.57
N TYR A 396 -15.42 -0.02 -35.77
CA TYR A 396 -16.13 0.14 -37.04
C TYR A 396 -15.15 0.38 -38.21
N GLY A 397 -14.16 1.26 -38.02
CA GLY A 397 -13.14 1.55 -39.03
C GLY A 397 -12.16 0.40 -39.29
N LEU A 398 -12.03 -0.54 -38.34
CA LEU A 398 -11.08 -1.65 -38.41
C LEU A 398 -11.76 -3.00 -38.63
N TRP A 399 -13.08 -3.05 -38.80
CA TRP A 399 -13.88 -4.27 -38.65
C TRP A 399 -13.45 -5.43 -39.55
N ASN A 400 -12.99 -5.10 -40.77
CA ASN A 400 -12.52 -6.06 -41.75
C ASN A 400 -10.99 -6.09 -41.88
N GLU A 401 -10.28 -5.23 -41.16
CA GLU A 401 -8.82 -5.15 -41.20
C GLU A 401 -8.20 -6.36 -40.50
N GLU A 402 -7.13 -6.87 -41.09
CA GLU A 402 -6.31 -7.91 -40.48
C GLU A 402 -5.41 -7.28 -39.42
N ILE A 403 -5.41 -7.88 -38.23
CA ILE A 403 -4.61 -7.40 -37.11
C ILE A 403 -3.51 -8.40 -36.80
N VAL A 404 -2.30 -7.90 -36.60
CA VAL A 404 -1.12 -8.67 -36.23
C VAL A 404 -0.59 -8.22 -34.87
N VAL A 405 0.14 -9.11 -34.21
CA VAL A 405 0.85 -8.81 -32.96
C VAL A 405 2.02 -7.87 -33.27
N SER A 406 2.12 -6.78 -32.52
CA SER A 406 3.22 -5.82 -32.64
C SER A 406 4.58 -6.51 -32.44
N SER A 407 5.57 -6.18 -33.28
CA SER A 407 6.93 -6.73 -33.18
C SER A 407 7.64 -6.35 -31.87
N ASN A 408 7.14 -5.34 -31.16
CA ASN A 408 7.67 -4.90 -29.87
C ASN A 408 7.12 -5.72 -28.69
N VAL A 409 6.16 -6.61 -28.94
CA VAL A 409 5.62 -7.51 -27.92
C VAL A 409 6.62 -8.62 -27.64
N THR A 410 7.03 -8.72 -26.38
CA THR A 410 7.84 -9.83 -25.86
C THR A 410 7.14 -10.48 -24.68
N PHE A 411 7.63 -11.65 -24.25
CA PHE A 411 7.06 -12.36 -23.11
C PHE A 411 8.13 -12.69 -22.08
N LYS A 412 7.76 -12.59 -20.80
CA LYS A 412 8.60 -12.93 -19.66
C LYS A 412 7.82 -13.78 -18.68
N ALA A 413 8.45 -14.82 -18.14
CA ALA A 413 7.89 -15.58 -17.04
C ALA A 413 7.81 -14.70 -15.78
N VAL A 414 6.62 -14.60 -15.18
CA VAL A 414 6.38 -13.85 -13.93
C VAL A 414 5.50 -14.68 -13.00
N TYR A 415 5.51 -14.32 -11.72
CA TYR A 415 4.50 -14.82 -10.80
C TYR A 415 3.15 -14.17 -11.10
N ALA A 416 2.11 -15.00 -11.17
CA ALA A 416 0.74 -14.61 -11.32
C ALA A 416 -0.11 -15.32 -10.27
N ILE A 417 -1.33 -14.83 -10.06
CA ILE A 417 -2.31 -15.44 -9.16
C ILE A 417 -3.36 -16.15 -10.01
N ASP A 418 -3.62 -17.41 -9.70
CA ASP A 418 -4.70 -18.21 -10.28
C ASP A 418 -5.43 -18.93 -9.13
N ASN A 419 -6.70 -18.61 -8.93
CA ASN A 419 -7.55 -19.18 -7.87
C ASN A 419 -6.89 -19.21 -6.47
N ASP A 420 -6.27 -18.09 -6.07
CA ASP A 420 -5.52 -17.92 -4.82
C ASP A 420 -4.21 -18.71 -4.69
N TYR A 421 -3.66 -19.20 -5.80
CA TYR A 421 -2.34 -19.83 -5.86
C TYR A 421 -1.37 -19.01 -6.68
N ILE A 422 -0.11 -19.06 -6.27
CA ILE A 422 0.99 -18.54 -7.08
C ILE A 422 1.27 -19.54 -8.19
N VAL A 423 1.18 -19.06 -9.43
CA VAL A 423 1.56 -19.80 -10.63
C VAL A 423 2.57 -18.99 -11.42
N ILE A 424 3.34 -19.65 -12.28
CA ILE A 424 4.22 -18.96 -13.23
C ILE A 424 3.51 -18.88 -14.57
N LYS A 425 3.38 -17.67 -15.11
CA LYS A 425 2.72 -17.39 -16.39
C LYS A 425 3.61 -16.52 -17.27
N GLN A 426 3.34 -16.53 -18.57
CA GLN A 426 3.98 -15.63 -19.52
C GLN A 426 3.26 -14.28 -19.50
N ALA A 427 3.90 -13.26 -18.94
CA ALA A 427 3.42 -11.90 -19.03
C ALA A 427 3.87 -11.28 -20.35
N LEU A 428 2.95 -10.51 -20.94
CA LEU A 428 3.21 -9.66 -22.07
C LEU A 428 3.99 -8.42 -21.62
N ILE A 429 5.05 -8.10 -22.35
CA ILE A 429 5.92 -6.93 -22.15
C ILE A 429 5.84 -6.07 -23.42
N HIS A 430 5.63 -4.77 -23.25
CA HIS A 430 5.61 -3.81 -24.34
C HIS A 430 5.99 -2.40 -23.84
N PRO A 431 6.64 -1.55 -24.65
CA PRO A 431 6.99 -0.18 -24.25
C PRO A 431 5.80 0.70 -23.85
N ASN A 432 4.61 0.43 -24.40
CA ASN A 432 3.37 1.14 -24.04
C ASN A 432 2.63 0.53 -22.85
N LEU A 433 3.24 -0.41 -22.11
CA LEU A 433 2.69 -0.91 -20.85
C LEU A 433 3.57 -0.46 -19.69
N GLU A 434 2.92 0.06 -18.65
CA GLU A 434 3.61 0.46 -17.42
C GLU A 434 4.24 -0.74 -16.69
N GLN A 435 3.65 -1.93 -16.85
CA GLN A 435 4.08 -3.15 -16.18
C GLN A 435 3.77 -4.41 -17.00
N PRO A 436 4.46 -5.54 -16.75
CA PRO A 436 4.12 -6.82 -17.35
C PRO A 436 2.65 -7.19 -17.14
N LEU A 437 1.98 -7.66 -18.19
CA LEU A 437 0.54 -7.97 -18.16
C LEU A 437 0.28 -9.44 -18.50
N VAL A 438 -0.22 -10.21 -17.51
CA VAL A 438 -0.62 -11.62 -17.71
C VAL A 438 -2.08 -11.72 -18.13
N TYR A 439 -2.94 -11.04 -17.37
CA TYR A 439 -4.39 -11.07 -17.54
C TYR A 439 -4.91 -9.69 -17.88
N LEU A 440 -5.84 -9.61 -18.84
CA LEU A 440 -6.65 -8.42 -19.07
C LEU A 440 -8.10 -8.82 -18.89
N ASP A 441 -8.74 -8.23 -17.88
CA ASP A 441 -10.12 -8.55 -17.51
C ASP A 441 -10.35 -10.07 -17.44
N GLN A 442 -9.57 -10.75 -16.59
CA GLN A 442 -9.60 -12.20 -16.35
C GLN A 442 -9.23 -13.11 -17.55
N VAL A 443 -8.79 -12.54 -18.68
CA VAL A 443 -8.36 -13.31 -19.86
C VAL A 443 -6.83 -13.38 -19.94
N GLU A 444 -6.26 -14.58 -20.04
CA GLU A 444 -4.81 -14.79 -20.20
C GLU A 444 -4.33 -14.35 -21.59
N LEU A 445 -3.48 -13.32 -21.64
CA LEU A 445 -3.08 -12.68 -22.90
C LEU A 445 -2.17 -13.53 -23.78
N PHE A 446 -1.27 -14.33 -23.20
CA PHE A 446 -0.32 -15.12 -23.98
C PHE A 446 -1.02 -16.10 -24.93
N SER A 447 -2.02 -16.81 -24.42
CA SER A 447 -2.86 -17.73 -25.21
C SER A 447 -3.72 -16.97 -26.22
N LEU A 448 -4.20 -15.78 -25.84
CA LEU A 448 -5.05 -14.96 -26.67
C LEU A 448 -4.34 -14.40 -27.91
N PHE A 449 -3.10 -13.93 -27.76
CA PHE A 449 -2.32 -13.35 -28.85
C PHE A 449 -2.04 -14.36 -29.98
N LYS A 450 -1.82 -15.63 -29.63
CA LYS A 450 -1.69 -16.72 -30.62
C LYS A 450 -2.96 -16.90 -31.46
N MET A 451 -4.12 -16.67 -30.87
CA MET A 451 -5.41 -16.80 -31.55
C MET A 451 -5.73 -15.60 -32.45
N MET A 452 -5.27 -14.41 -32.07
CA MET A 452 -5.59 -13.15 -32.76
C MET A 452 -4.70 -12.86 -33.96
N ASN A 453 -3.44 -13.30 -33.95
CA ASN A 453 -2.46 -12.92 -34.95
C ASN A 453 -2.87 -13.30 -36.38
N GLY A 454 -2.93 -12.31 -37.28
CA GLY A 454 -3.29 -12.50 -38.69
C GLY A 454 -4.77 -12.81 -38.90
N LYS A 455 -5.66 -12.23 -38.07
CA LYS A 455 -7.11 -12.40 -38.17
C LYS A 455 -7.79 -11.04 -38.30
N ALA A 456 -8.90 -11.02 -39.05
CA ALA A 456 -9.75 -9.85 -39.13
C ALA A 456 -10.40 -9.52 -37.76
N VAL A 457 -10.57 -8.24 -37.44
CA VAL A 457 -11.22 -7.76 -36.21
C VAL A 457 -12.56 -8.47 -35.95
N SER A 458 -13.42 -8.56 -36.97
CA SER A 458 -14.71 -9.25 -36.89
C SER A 458 -14.60 -10.71 -36.43
N SER A 459 -13.58 -11.43 -36.93
CA SER A 459 -13.32 -12.83 -36.56
C SER A 459 -12.79 -12.96 -35.14
N ILE A 460 -11.94 -12.03 -34.71
CA ILE A 460 -11.41 -11.97 -33.33
C ILE A 460 -12.56 -11.75 -32.34
N VAL A 461 -13.40 -10.74 -32.59
CA VAL A 461 -14.56 -10.43 -31.74
C VAL A 461 -15.54 -11.59 -31.69
N ALA A 462 -15.85 -12.21 -32.84
CA ALA A 462 -16.74 -13.37 -32.89
C ALA A 462 -16.18 -14.57 -32.11
N ASN A 463 -14.87 -14.79 -32.13
CA ASN A 463 -14.25 -15.89 -31.38
C ASN A 463 -14.25 -15.62 -29.87
N LEU A 464 -13.84 -14.42 -29.45
CA LEU A 464 -13.91 -14.00 -28.05
C LEU A 464 -15.33 -14.11 -27.49
N ASN A 465 -16.34 -13.72 -28.27
CA ASN A 465 -17.75 -13.76 -27.87
C ASN A 465 -18.28 -15.18 -27.58
N LYS A 466 -17.54 -16.23 -27.94
CA LYS A 466 -17.88 -17.62 -27.55
C LYS A 466 -17.65 -17.89 -26.06
N PHE A 467 -16.78 -17.10 -25.41
CA PHE A 467 -16.34 -17.34 -24.04
C PHE A 467 -16.59 -16.14 -23.10
N MET A 468 -17.01 -14.98 -23.64
CA MET A 468 -17.34 -13.79 -22.85
C MET A 468 -18.36 -12.90 -23.56
N ALA A 469 -18.94 -11.94 -22.84
CA ALA A 469 -19.85 -10.96 -23.43
C ALA A 469 -19.18 -10.13 -24.53
N ILE A 470 -19.90 -9.84 -25.62
CA ILE A 470 -19.37 -9.11 -26.78
C ILE A 470 -18.77 -7.75 -26.41
N GLU A 471 -19.39 -7.03 -25.49
CA GLU A 471 -18.90 -5.74 -25.01
C GLU A 471 -17.55 -5.85 -24.28
N ARG A 472 -17.33 -6.96 -23.58
CA ARG A 472 -16.03 -7.29 -22.96
C ARG A 472 -14.98 -7.58 -24.02
N ALA A 473 -15.34 -8.40 -25.02
CA ALA A 473 -14.46 -8.74 -26.13
C ALA A 473 -13.98 -7.49 -26.89
N LYS A 474 -14.91 -6.58 -27.21
CA LYS A 474 -14.61 -5.32 -27.88
C LYS A 474 -13.68 -4.42 -27.04
N LYS A 475 -13.95 -4.28 -25.73
CA LYS A 475 -13.10 -3.49 -24.81
C LYS A 475 -11.67 -4.03 -24.73
N ILE A 476 -11.51 -5.36 -24.63
CA ILE A 476 -10.20 -6.01 -24.66
C ILE A 476 -9.48 -5.66 -25.97
N LEU A 477 -10.13 -5.83 -27.12
CA LEU A 477 -9.50 -5.59 -28.41
C LEU A 477 -9.10 -4.11 -28.59
N VAL A 478 -9.97 -3.18 -28.20
CA VAL A 478 -9.65 -1.74 -28.22
C VAL A 478 -8.48 -1.42 -27.31
N PHE A 479 -8.43 -1.97 -26.09
CA PHE A 479 -7.27 -1.78 -25.21
C PHE A 479 -5.97 -2.24 -25.87
N LEU A 480 -5.97 -3.43 -26.50
CA LEU A 480 -4.78 -3.97 -27.17
C LEU A 480 -4.34 -3.09 -28.36
N LEU A 481 -5.29 -2.59 -29.15
CA LEU A 481 -5.02 -1.69 -30.29
C LEU A 481 -4.55 -0.30 -29.84
N SER A 482 -5.22 0.32 -28.86
CA SER A 482 -4.88 1.65 -28.35
C SER A 482 -3.50 1.70 -27.70
N ASN A 483 -3.04 0.58 -27.13
CA ASN A 483 -1.69 0.44 -26.58
C ASN A 483 -0.67 -0.10 -27.61
N GLN A 484 -1.06 -0.24 -28.88
CA GLN A 484 -0.21 -0.76 -29.98
C GLN A 484 0.38 -2.14 -29.69
N LEU A 485 -0.32 -2.95 -28.88
CA LEU A 485 0.04 -4.35 -28.65
C LEU A 485 -0.37 -5.20 -29.86
N LEU A 486 -1.45 -4.77 -30.51
CA LEU A 486 -1.93 -5.21 -31.79
C LEU A 486 -1.88 -4.04 -32.78
N VAL A 487 -1.54 -4.31 -34.03
CA VAL A 487 -1.45 -3.31 -35.11
C VAL A 487 -2.12 -3.85 -36.37
N VAL A 488 -2.56 -2.95 -37.26
CA VAL A 488 -3.07 -3.34 -38.59
C VAL A 488 -1.91 -3.93 -39.40
N GLY A 489 -2.16 -5.10 -40.01
CA GLY A 489 -1.18 -5.92 -40.71
C GLY A 489 -0.79 -5.44 -42.09
#